data_AF-A0A0A9XMB7-F1
#
_entry.id   AF-A0A0A9XMB7-F1
#
_cell.length_a   1.000
_cell.length_b   1.000
_cell.length_c   1.000
_cell.angle_alpha   90.00
_cell.angle_beta   90.00
_cell.angle_gamma   90.00
#
_symmetry.space_group_name_H-M   'P 1'
#
loop_
_entity.id
_entity.type
_entity.pdbx_description
1 polymer ?
#
loop_
_entity_poly.entity_id
_entity_poly.type
_entity_poly.pdbx_seq_one_letter_code
_entity_poly.pdbx_strand_id
1 'polypeptide(L)'
;MKFAEHLSAHITPEWRKQYINYEEMKAMLYTAVEEAPSMESADPDELTRHFKSFKETFFAFCDTELKKINTFYSEKLAEATRKFATLKSELSLAMKVAGKAKPKLSDIMNTQKKNVSARKVQDLKLAFSEYYLSLILLQNYQNLNFTGFRKILKKHDKLLNTDQGAKYREEYVEAAHFHTNTDIGRLITEVETTVTGELEGGDRQKAMKRLRVPPLGEKQTPWTTFKVGLFSGSFIVLFCAVLVSAVYHNEDGEDLKTTFKLFRAPLLLVEFLFLIGVNIYGWRSSGVNHVLIFELDPRNHLSEQDLMELAAIMGVVWTLSLLCFFYSPDLSIPRYFNPIGLVGVMFIFFLNPFKVLRHDARWWTVKVMWKCIAAPFYYVNFADFWLADQFNSLVTVFVDFHYIFYFYFVGADEQAERLTSSVKA
;
A
#
# COMPACT_ATOMS: atom_id res chain seq x y z
N MET A 1 -22.92 7.12 -10.97
CA MET A 1 -22.31 6.08 -10.13
C MET A 1 -23.34 5.63 -9.10
N LYS A 2 -23.60 4.33 -8.95
CA LYS A 2 -24.57 3.84 -7.95
C LYS A 2 -23.96 4.08 -6.56
N PHE A 3 -24.73 4.65 -5.62
CA PHE A 3 -24.18 5.06 -4.32
C PHE A 3 -23.59 3.89 -3.52
N ALA A 4 -24.15 2.69 -3.64
CA ALA A 4 -23.62 1.53 -2.94
C ALA A 4 -22.20 1.15 -3.39
N GLU A 5 -21.90 1.24 -4.69
CA GLU A 5 -20.55 1.05 -5.23
C GLU A 5 -19.60 2.11 -4.67
N HIS A 6 -20.05 3.36 -4.63
CA HIS A 6 -19.29 4.47 -4.06
C HIS A 6 -19.02 4.28 -2.56
N LEU A 7 -20.03 3.86 -1.79
CA LEU A 7 -19.89 3.59 -0.36
C LEU A 7 -18.89 2.46 -0.14
N SER A 8 -19.06 1.32 -0.81
CA SER A 8 -18.17 0.16 -0.70
C SER A 8 -16.71 0.51 -1.02
N ALA A 9 -16.48 1.32 -2.05
CA ALA A 9 -15.14 1.74 -2.47
C ALA A 9 -14.44 2.71 -1.52
N HIS A 10 -15.18 3.46 -0.69
CA HIS A 10 -14.61 4.50 0.20
C HIS A 10 -14.72 4.15 1.69
N ILE A 11 -15.15 2.93 2.02
CA ILE A 11 -15.18 2.43 3.39
C ILE A 11 -13.75 2.18 3.88
N THR A 12 -13.49 2.63 5.10
CA THR A 12 -12.28 2.27 5.85
C THR A 12 -12.38 0.79 6.24
N PRO A 13 -11.50 -0.10 5.73
CA PRO A 13 -11.65 -1.56 5.87
C PRO A 13 -11.85 -2.03 7.32
N GLU A 14 -11.13 -1.42 8.26
CA GLU A 14 -11.13 -1.72 9.69
C GLU A 14 -12.48 -1.37 10.34
N TRP A 15 -13.21 -0.42 9.75
CA TRP A 15 -14.48 0.10 10.27
C TRP A 15 -15.69 -0.39 9.47
N ARG A 16 -15.50 -1.32 8.51
CA ARG A 16 -16.55 -1.78 7.57
C ARG A 16 -17.88 -2.11 8.27
N LYS A 17 -17.84 -2.82 9.39
CA LYS A 17 -19.03 -3.24 10.16
C LYS A 17 -19.77 -2.07 10.82
N GLN A 18 -19.08 -0.94 11.01
CA GLN A 18 -19.60 0.24 11.69
C GLN A 18 -20.28 1.22 10.75
N TYR A 19 -20.14 1.06 9.43
CA TYR A 19 -20.90 1.86 8.46
C TYR A 19 -22.36 1.40 8.38
N ILE A 20 -23.21 2.28 7.85
CA ILE A 20 -24.60 1.98 7.53
C ILE A 20 -24.71 0.77 6.59
N ASN A 21 -25.55 -0.20 6.94
CA ASN A 21 -25.81 -1.37 6.11
C ASN A 21 -26.76 -1.03 4.94
N TYR A 22 -26.26 -0.21 4.02
CA TYR A 22 -27.06 0.36 2.94
C TYR A 22 -27.66 -0.69 1.99
N GLU A 23 -26.98 -1.81 1.75
CA GLU A 23 -27.50 -2.87 0.88
C GLU A 23 -28.62 -3.68 1.56
N GLU A 24 -28.50 -4.00 2.85
CA GLU A 24 -29.57 -4.66 3.60
C GLU A 24 -30.82 -3.77 3.68
N MET A 25 -30.65 -2.48 4.01
CA MET A 25 -31.78 -1.54 4.04
C MET A 25 -32.44 -1.38 2.67
N LYS A 26 -31.65 -1.43 1.61
CA LYS A 26 -32.16 -1.38 0.24
C LYS A 26 -32.91 -2.66 -0.12
N ALA A 27 -32.43 -3.83 0.31
CA ALA A 27 -33.12 -5.10 0.12
C ALA A 27 -34.47 -5.10 0.84
N MET A 28 -34.52 -4.68 2.11
CA MET A 28 -35.78 -4.54 2.88
C MET A 28 -36.83 -3.71 2.14
N LEU A 29 -36.42 -2.59 1.53
CA LEU A 29 -37.32 -1.73 0.75
C LEU A 29 -37.85 -2.41 -0.52
N TYR A 30 -37.03 -3.22 -1.20
CA TYR A 30 -37.49 -3.94 -2.39
C TYR A 30 -38.42 -5.09 -2.02
N THR A 31 -38.06 -5.88 -1.00
CA THR A 31 -38.91 -6.96 -0.48
C THR A 31 -40.28 -6.44 -0.07
N ALA A 32 -40.36 -5.30 0.61
CA ALA A 32 -41.64 -4.71 1.02
C ALA A 32 -42.56 -4.35 -0.16
N VAL A 33 -41.98 -3.95 -1.28
CA VAL A 33 -42.71 -3.59 -2.51
C VAL A 33 -43.06 -4.83 -3.32
N GLU A 34 -42.19 -5.84 -3.36
CA GLU A 34 -42.41 -7.10 -4.08
C GLU A 34 -43.45 -8.00 -3.40
N GLU A 35 -43.44 -8.03 -2.06
CA GLU A 35 -44.41 -8.79 -1.25
C GLU A 35 -45.71 -8.02 -0.99
N ALA A 36 -45.85 -6.81 -1.53
CA ALA A 36 -47.06 -6.01 -1.35
C ALA A 36 -48.27 -6.72 -1.97
N PRO A 37 -49.38 -6.89 -1.23
CA PRO A 37 -50.61 -7.44 -1.77
C PRO A 37 -51.07 -6.68 -3.02
N SER A 38 -51.55 -7.38 -4.06
CA SER A 38 -52.00 -6.73 -5.30
C SER A 38 -53.14 -5.76 -5.01
N MET A 39 -52.99 -4.53 -5.48
CA MET A 39 -53.97 -3.44 -5.32
C MET A 39 -55.34 -3.77 -5.91
N GLU A 40 -55.42 -4.75 -6.81
CA GLU A 40 -56.65 -5.16 -7.50
C GLU A 40 -57.39 -6.32 -6.81
N SER A 41 -56.73 -7.08 -5.93
CA SER A 41 -57.29 -8.31 -5.34
C SER A 41 -57.23 -8.39 -3.81
N ALA A 42 -56.52 -7.47 -3.14
CA ALA A 42 -56.34 -7.48 -1.69
C ALA A 42 -57.33 -6.55 -0.98
N ASP A 43 -57.71 -6.93 0.25
CA ASP A 43 -58.48 -6.07 1.15
C ASP A 43 -57.66 -4.80 1.48
N PRO A 44 -58.21 -3.58 1.34
CA PRO A 44 -57.54 -2.34 1.73
C PRO A 44 -56.93 -2.36 3.15
N ASP A 45 -57.56 -3.10 4.08
CA ASP A 45 -57.06 -3.26 5.45
C ASP A 45 -55.78 -4.12 5.53
N GLU A 46 -55.64 -5.12 4.65
CA GLU A 46 -54.46 -5.99 4.57
C GLU A 46 -53.24 -5.24 4.03
N LEU A 47 -53.43 -4.42 2.99
CA LEU A 47 -52.39 -3.55 2.43
C LEU A 47 -51.88 -2.54 3.46
N THR A 48 -52.82 -1.96 4.23
CA THR A 48 -52.48 -0.99 5.29
C THR A 48 -51.69 -1.65 6.42
N ARG A 49 -52.05 -2.87 6.84
CA ARG A 49 -51.32 -3.64 7.85
C ARG A 49 -49.92 -4.01 7.38
N HIS A 50 -49.76 -4.44 6.13
CA HIS A 50 -48.47 -4.78 5.54
C HIS A 50 -47.49 -3.60 5.62
N PHE A 51 -47.87 -2.42 5.10
CA PHE A 51 -47.00 -1.25 5.12
C PHE A 51 -46.77 -0.69 6.53
N LYS A 52 -47.74 -0.85 7.44
CA LYS A 52 -47.54 -0.47 8.85
C LYS A 52 -46.49 -1.37 9.53
N SER A 53 -46.59 -2.69 9.35
CA SER A 53 -45.62 -3.66 9.87
C SER A 53 -44.21 -3.42 9.29
N PHE A 54 -44.13 -3.18 7.97
CA PHE A 54 -42.88 -2.82 7.31
C PHE A 54 -42.30 -1.53 7.88
N LYS A 55 -43.11 -0.49 8.06
CA LYS A 55 -42.69 0.80 8.62
C LYS A 55 -42.03 0.64 9.98
N GLU A 56 -42.69 -0.08 10.89
CA GLU A 56 -42.17 -0.33 12.24
C GLU A 56 -40.82 -1.06 12.19
N THR A 57 -40.72 -2.10 11.34
CA THR A 57 -39.49 -2.87 11.15
C THR A 57 -38.35 -2.04 10.56
N PHE A 58 -38.63 -1.26 9.53
CA PHE A 58 -37.63 -0.44 8.82
C PHE A 58 -37.07 0.67 9.70
N PHE A 59 -37.91 1.39 10.45
CA PHE A 59 -37.44 2.44 11.34
C PHE A 59 -36.76 1.90 12.59
N ALA A 60 -37.19 0.76 13.14
CA ALA A 60 -36.44 0.08 14.20
C ALA A 60 -35.03 -0.34 13.75
N PHE A 61 -34.88 -0.77 12.49
CA PHE A 61 -33.56 -1.03 11.91
C PHE A 61 -32.75 0.27 11.73
N CYS A 62 -33.38 1.36 11.28
CA CYS A 62 -32.73 2.67 11.21
C CYS A 62 -32.21 3.13 12.58
N ASP A 63 -32.99 2.95 13.65
CA ASP A 63 -32.60 3.31 15.01
C ASP A 63 -31.39 2.50 15.47
N THR A 64 -31.38 1.20 15.17
CA THR A 64 -30.26 0.30 15.48
C THR A 64 -28.98 0.74 14.77
N GLU A 65 -29.06 1.02 13.47
CA GLU A 65 -27.93 1.50 12.67
C GLU A 65 -27.45 2.89 13.13
N LEU A 66 -28.37 3.80 13.44
CA LEU A 66 -28.06 5.14 13.91
C LEU A 66 -27.37 5.10 15.27
N LYS A 67 -27.84 4.24 16.19
CA LYS A 67 -27.20 4.03 17.49
C LYS A 67 -25.79 3.45 17.34
N LYS A 68 -25.61 2.46 16.46
CA LYS A 68 -24.29 1.89 16.14
C LYS A 68 -23.32 2.98 15.68
N ILE A 69 -23.74 3.77 14.69
CA ILE A 69 -22.91 4.84 14.09
C ILE A 69 -22.56 5.92 15.12
N ASN A 70 -23.55 6.37 15.91
CA ASN A 70 -23.32 7.37 16.97
C ASN A 70 -22.36 6.87 18.05
N THR A 71 -22.51 5.61 18.48
CA THR A 71 -21.66 5.02 19.52
C THR A 71 -20.22 4.95 19.04
N PHE A 72 -20.00 4.39 17.85
CA PHE A 72 -18.67 4.27 17.25
C PHE A 72 -18.02 5.64 17.01
N TYR A 73 -18.76 6.60 16.46
CA TYR A 73 -18.23 7.95 16.23
C TYR A 73 -17.81 8.63 17.53
N SER A 74 -18.64 8.53 18.58
CA SER A 74 -18.36 9.17 19.88
C SER A 74 -17.15 8.54 20.57
N GLU A 75 -17.01 7.21 20.49
CA GLU A 75 -15.83 6.50 20.97
C GLU A 75 -14.56 6.96 20.24
N LYS A 76 -14.61 7.02 18.90
CA LYS A 76 -13.46 7.43 18.09
C LYS A 76 -13.09 8.91 18.27
N LEU A 77 -14.07 9.78 18.47
CA LEU A 77 -13.83 11.19 18.75
C LEU A 77 -13.16 11.38 20.13
N ALA A 78 -13.60 10.62 21.14
CA ALA A 78 -12.98 10.64 22.47
C ALA A 78 -11.54 10.09 22.43
N GLU A 79 -11.31 8.99 21.71
CA GLU A 79 -9.97 8.44 21.45
C GLU A 79 -9.08 9.48 20.75
N ALA A 80 -9.59 10.13 19.71
CA ALA A 80 -8.86 11.15 18.97
C ALA A 80 -8.50 12.36 19.85
N THR A 81 -9.42 12.80 20.70
CA THR A 81 -9.18 13.93 21.62
C THR A 81 -8.10 13.60 22.65
N ARG A 82 -8.13 12.39 23.22
CA ARG A 82 -7.09 11.91 24.14
C ARG A 82 -5.73 11.79 23.46
N LYS A 83 -5.70 11.21 22.26
CA LYS A 83 -4.46 11.04 21.48
C LYS A 83 -3.82 12.39 21.15
N PHE A 84 -4.61 13.40 20.80
CA PHE A 84 -4.08 14.75 20.58
C PHE A 84 -3.42 15.35 21.82
N ALA A 85 -4.07 15.24 22.98
CA ALA A 85 -3.53 15.75 24.23
C ALA A 85 -2.18 15.10 24.58
N THR A 86 -2.07 13.78 24.39
CA THR A 86 -0.81 13.04 24.58
C THR A 86 0.26 13.51 23.61
N LEU A 87 -0.04 13.56 22.31
CA LEU A 87 0.93 13.98 21.28
C LEU A 87 1.41 15.42 21.49
N LYS A 88 0.53 16.33 21.88
CA LYS A 88 0.87 17.72 22.18
C LYS A 88 1.76 17.84 23.42
N SER A 89 1.49 17.03 24.45
CA SER A 89 2.33 16.96 25.65
C SER A 89 3.73 16.44 25.31
N GLU A 90 3.83 15.34 24.55
CA GLU A 90 5.11 14.79 24.10
C GLU A 90 5.90 15.76 23.22
N LEU A 91 5.21 16.47 22.33
CA LEU A 91 5.82 17.51 21.49
C LEU A 91 6.38 18.65 22.34
N SER A 92 5.60 19.16 23.30
CA SER A 92 6.06 20.20 24.22
C SER A 92 7.30 19.77 25.02
N LEU A 93 7.31 18.52 25.50
CA LEU A 93 8.45 17.95 26.20
C LEU A 93 9.69 17.85 25.28
N ALA A 94 9.52 17.35 24.05
CA ALA A 94 10.60 17.24 23.07
C ALA A 94 11.17 18.62 22.70
N MET A 95 10.31 19.64 22.50
CA MET A 95 10.71 21.01 22.21
C MET A 95 11.44 21.67 23.38
N LYS A 96 11.02 21.43 24.63
CA LYS A 96 11.72 21.93 25.83
C LYS A 96 13.12 21.33 25.98
N VAL A 97 13.29 20.06 25.60
CA VAL A 97 14.61 19.41 25.59
C VAL A 97 15.49 19.99 24.49
N ALA A 98 14.94 20.25 23.30
CA ALA A 98 15.67 20.86 22.19
C ALA A 98 16.05 22.34 22.44
N GLY A 99 15.16 23.13 23.05
CA GLY A 99 15.35 24.57 23.30
C GLY A 99 16.31 24.92 24.44
N LYS A 100 16.71 23.95 25.28
CA LYS A 100 17.68 24.18 26.38
C LYS A 100 19.15 24.06 25.95
N ALA A 101 19.43 23.76 24.68
CA ALA A 101 20.79 23.71 24.14
C ALA A 101 21.27 25.11 23.71
N LYS A 102 21.76 25.93 24.66
CA LYS A 102 22.66 27.04 24.31
C LYS A 102 24.01 26.44 23.87
N PRO A 103 24.62 26.90 22.77
CA PRO A 103 25.88 26.34 22.30
C PRO A 103 26.98 26.74 23.30
N LYS A 104 27.58 25.77 23.99
CA LYS A 104 28.87 25.93 24.64
C LYS A 104 29.89 25.13 23.83
N LEU A 105 31.10 25.66 23.71
CA LEU A 105 32.20 25.13 22.91
C LEU A 105 32.65 23.69 23.31
N SER A 106 32.06 23.09 24.34
CA SER A 106 32.33 21.73 24.83
C SER A 106 31.53 20.60 24.14
N ASP A 107 30.72 20.90 23.12
CA ASP A 107 29.74 19.96 22.54
C ASP A 107 30.29 18.83 21.63
N ILE A 108 31.60 18.59 21.61
CA ILE A 108 32.18 17.45 20.86
C ILE A 108 31.80 16.09 21.48
N MET A 109 31.41 16.06 22.77
CA MET A 109 30.98 14.82 23.46
C MET A 109 29.45 14.57 23.47
N ASN A 110 28.62 15.46 22.91
CA ASN A 110 27.16 15.43 23.11
C ASN A 110 26.34 15.04 21.86
N THR A 111 26.96 14.37 20.90
CA THR A 111 26.32 13.85 19.67
C THR A 111 25.18 12.88 19.96
N GLN A 112 25.28 12.06 21.03
CA GLN A 112 24.22 11.13 21.42
C GLN A 112 22.90 11.82 21.85
N LYS A 113 22.94 12.88 22.66
CA LYS A 113 21.71 13.58 23.08
C LYS A 113 21.02 14.31 21.91
N LYS A 114 21.81 14.89 21.00
CA LYS A 114 21.30 15.56 19.80
C LYS A 114 20.62 14.55 18.84
N ASN A 115 21.22 13.36 18.68
CA ASN A 115 20.64 12.26 17.91
C ASN A 115 19.33 11.73 18.51
N VAL A 116 19.24 11.57 19.84
CA VAL A 116 18.00 11.14 20.52
C VAL A 116 16.87 12.17 20.37
N SER A 117 17.19 13.47 20.45
CA SER A 117 16.20 14.54 20.23
C SER A 117 15.71 14.59 18.78
N ALA A 118 16.61 14.43 17.80
CA ALA A 118 16.24 14.38 16.38
C ALA A 118 15.37 13.16 16.05
N ARG A 119 15.73 11.98 16.59
CA ARG A 119 14.93 10.74 16.53
C ARG A 119 13.51 10.97 17.06
N LYS A 120 13.39 11.51 18.28
CA LYS A 120 12.09 11.75 18.91
C LYS A 120 11.22 12.74 18.12
N VAL A 121 11.83 13.76 17.50
CA VAL A 121 11.11 14.70 16.62
C VAL A 121 10.62 14.00 15.35
N GLN A 122 11.41 13.10 14.76
CA GLN A 122 10.97 12.31 13.60
C GLN A 122 9.82 11.36 13.96
N ASP A 123 9.91 10.67 15.10
CA ASP A 123 8.84 9.80 15.61
C ASP A 123 7.55 10.60 15.85
N LEU A 124 7.66 11.81 16.40
CA LEU A 124 6.52 12.70 16.57
C LEU A 124 5.91 13.13 15.23
N LYS A 125 6.74 13.45 14.21
CA LYS A 125 6.22 13.77 12.86
C LYS A 125 5.42 12.61 12.28
N LEU A 126 5.87 11.37 12.46
CA LEU A 126 5.13 10.18 12.03
C LEU A 126 3.81 10.05 12.80
N ALA A 127 3.86 10.16 14.13
CA ALA A 127 2.70 10.05 14.99
C ALA A 127 1.62 11.12 14.72
N PHE A 128 2.02 12.36 14.43
CA PHE A 128 1.09 13.42 13.99
C PHE A 128 0.50 13.15 12.60
N SER A 129 1.26 12.52 11.69
CA SER A 129 0.77 12.14 10.37
C SER A 129 -0.27 11.01 10.46
N GLU A 130 0.00 9.99 11.27
CA GLU A 130 -0.95 8.93 11.64
C GLU A 130 -2.22 9.49 12.28
N TYR A 131 -2.04 10.41 13.23
CA TYR A 131 -3.15 11.04 13.92
C TYR A 131 -4.01 11.85 12.95
N TYR A 132 -3.40 12.67 12.10
CA TYR A 132 -4.12 13.43 11.08
C TYR A 132 -4.89 12.52 10.12
N LEU A 133 -4.28 11.44 9.65
CA LEU A 133 -4.97 10.43 8.85
C LEU A 133 -6.21 9.88 9.57
N SER A 134 -6.08 9.52 10.85
CA SER A 134 -7.21 9.00 11.63
C SER A 134 -8.37 10.00 11.74
N LEU A 135 -8.08 11.30 11.82
CA LEU A 135 -9.09 12.36 11.81
C LEU A 135 -9.80 12.47 10.45
N ILE A 136 -9.04 12.42 9.35
CA ILE A 136 -9.61 12.44 7.99
C ILE A 136 -10.51 11.22 7.75
N LEU A 137 -10.09 10.04 8.20
CA LEU A 137 -10.92 8.82 8.12
C LEU A 137 -12.22 9.00 8.90
N LEU A 138 -12.17 9.55 10.12
CA LEU A 138 -13.35 9.78 10.95
C LEU A 138 -14.29 10.84 10.34
N GLN A 139 -13.75 11.89 9.73
CA GLN A 139 -14.53 12.88 8.97
C GLN A 139 -15.21 12.24 7.74
N ASN A 140 -14.50 11.37 7.02
CA ASN A 140 -15.08 10.63 5.90
C ASN A 140 -16.17 9.65 6.36
N TYR A 141 -15.98 8.99 7.50
CA TYR A 141 -16.98 8.14 8.14
C TYR A 141 -18.27 8.92 8.44
N GLN A 142 -18.17 10.10 9.06
CA GLN A 142 -19.30 11.00 9.30
C GLN A 142 -20.04 11.33 8.00
N ASN A 143 -19.32 11.80 6.97
CA ASN A 143 -19.90 12.23 5.70
C ASN A 143 -20.58 11.09 4.92
N LEU A 144 -19.95 9.91 4.87
CA LEU A 144 -20.48 8.75 4.16
C LEU A 144 -21.75 8.20 4.82
N ASN A 145 -21.76 8.07 6.15
CA ASN A 145 -22.93 7.59 6.88
C ASN A 145 -24.11 8.57 6.78
N PHE A 146 -23.86 9.87 6.93
CA PHE A 146 -24.90 10.89 6.73
C PHE A 146 -25.48 10.83 5.32
N THR A 147 -24.62 10.74 4.30
CA THR A 147 -25.06 10.60 2.90
C THR A 147 -25.85 9.30 2.68
N GLY A 148 -25.45 8.22 3.36
CA GLY A 148 -26.14 6.93 3.33
C GLY A 148 -27.56 7.02 3.86
N PHE A 149 -27.75 7.55 5.06
CA PHE A 149 -29.08 7.78 5.65
C PHE A 149 -29.93 8.69 4.76
N ARG A 150 -29.37 9.81 4.28
CA ARG A 150 -30.10 10.73 3.39
C ARG A 150 -30.60 10.03 2.13
N LYS A 151 -29.78 9.15 1.53
CA LYS A 151 -30.14 8.44 0.29
C LYS A 151 -31.12 7.29 0.53
N ILE A 152 -30.97 6.52 1.61
CA ILE A 152 -31.86 5.39 1.89
C ILE A 152 -33.25 5.87 2.33
N LEU A 153 -33.32 6.93 3.14
CA LEU A 153 -34.58 7.54 3.56
C LEU A 153 -35.30 8.21 2.37
N LYS A 154 -34.55 8.87 1.47
CA LYS A 154 -35.13 9.38 0.21
C LYS A 154 -35.62 8.24 -0.71
N LYS A 155 -34.97 7.07 -0.68
CA LYS A 155 -35.41 5.89 -1.43
C LYS A 155 -36.70 5.33 -0.84
N HIS A 156 -36.80 5.23 0.48
CA HIS A 156 -38.03 4.87 1.20
C HIS A 156 -39.19 5.76 0.76
N ASP A 157 -39.02 7.08 0.84
CA ASP A 157 -40.06 8.04 0.48
C ASP A 157 -40.50 7.94 -0.98
N LYS A 158 -39.54 7.69 -1.88
CA LYS A 158 -39.83 7.51 -3.31
C LYS A 158 -40.58 6.21 -3.62
N LEU A 159 -40.23 5.11 -2.95
CA LEU A 159 -40.83 3.80 -3.21
C LEU A 159 -42.23 3.65 -2.60
N LEU A 160 -42.43 4.20 -1.40
CA LEU A 160 -43.68 4.09 -0.65
C LEU A 160 -44.57 5.34 -0.77
N ASN A 161 -44.16 6.31 -1.61
CA ASN A 161 -44.86 7.57 -1.85
C ASN A 161 -45.27 8.29 -0.55
N THR A 162 -44.30 8.48 0.35
CA THR A 162 -44.51 9.02 1.71
C THR A 162 -43.46 10.08 2.06
N ASP A 163 -43.68 10.82 3.16
CA ASP A 163 -42.78 11.87 3.67
C ASP A 163 -42.09 11.48 5.00
N GLN A 164 -42.32 10.26 5.47
CA GLN A 164 -41.89 9.81 6.80
C GLN A 164 -40.38 9.64 6.90
N GLY A 165 -39.69 9.24 5.83
CA GLY A 165 -38.24 9.13 5.80
C GLY A 165 -37.58 10.50 5.90
N ALA A 166 -38.13 11.54 5.26
CA ALA A 166 -37.69 12.91 5.41
C ALA A 166 -37.86 13.41 6.86
N LYS A 167 -39.03 13.17 7.47
CA LYS A 167 -39.30 13.49 8.89
C LYS A 167 -38.31 12.80 9.83
N TYR A 168 -38.09 11.50 9.66
CA TYR A 168 -37.12 10.75 10.45
C TYR A 168 -35.70 11.30 10.28
N ARG A 169 -35.31 11.71 9.06
CA ARG A 169 -34.00 12.31 8.82
C ARG A 169 -33.81 13.60 9.62
N GLU A 170 -34.79 14.48 9.59
CA GLU A 170 -34.75 15.77 10.29
C GLU A 170 -34.74 15.58 11.81
N GLU A 171 -35.63 14.73 12.33
CA GLU A 171 -35.80 14.52 13.77
C GLU A 171 -34.64 13.74 14.41
N TYR A 172 -34.12 12.70 13.74
CA TYR A 172 -33.15 11.78 14.34
C TYR A 172 -31.75 11.89 13.73
N VAL A 173 -31.61 11.93 12.40
CA VAL A 173 -30.30 11.85 11.73
C VAL A 173 -29.58 13.20 11.74
N GLU A 174 -30.27 14.30 11.43
CA GLU A 174 -29.71 15.65 11.43
C GLU A 174 -29.45 16.16 12.86
N ALA A 175 -30.24 15.71 13.84
CA ALA A 175 -30.02 15.97 15.27
C ALA A 175 -28.95 15.07 15.91
N ALA A 176 -28.52 14.00 15.24
CA ALA A 176 -27.60 13.03 15.81
C ALA A 176 -26.22 13.63 16.12
N HIS A 177 -25.62 13.18 17.22
CA HIS A 177 -24.29 13.64 17.68
C HIS A 177 -23.21 13.42 16.62
N PHE A 178 -23.24 12.30 15.89
CA PHE A 178 -22.25 12.04 14.83
C PHE A 178 -22.29 13.08 13.70
N HIS A 179 -23.39 13.80 13.50
CA HIS A 179 -23.54 14.81 12.44
C HIS A 179 -23.31 16.24 12.96
N THR A 180 -23.89 16.58 14.11
CA THR A 180 -23.86 17.94 14.66
C THR A 180 -22.51 18.32 15.26
N ASN A 181 -21.69 17.35 15.66
CA ASN A 181 -20.39 17.61 16.28
C ASN A 181 -19.38 18.19 15.27
N THR A 182 -18.80 19.35 15.61
CA THR A 182 -17.80 20.08 14.81
C THR A 182 -16.37 19.96 15.34
N ASP A 183 -16.14 19.23 16.45
CA ASP A 183 -14.83 19.05 17.07
C ASP A 183 -13.83 18.40 16.12
N ILE A 184 -14.28 17.51 15.24
CA ILE A 184 -13.41 16.87 14.26
C ILE A 184 -12.72 17.91 13.36
N GLY A 185 -13.46 18.91 12.88
CA GLY A 185 -12.92 19.98 12.03
C GLY A 185 -11.95 20.88 12.79
N ARG A 186 -12.25 21.14 14.07
CA ARG A 186 -11.36 21.88 14.97
C ARG A 186 -10.04 21.12 15.20
N LEU A 187 -10.10 19.83 15.53
CA LEU A 187 -8.92 18.98 15.75
C LEU A 187 -8.02 18.90 14.50
N ILE A 188 -8.62 18.75 13.30
CA ILE A 188 -7.88 18.77 12.03
C ILE A 188 -7.08 20.08 11.89
N THR A 189 -7.74 21.23 12.12
CA THR A 189 -7.12 22.56 12.00
C THR A 189 -6.00 22.76 13.04
N GLU A 190 -6.22 22.30 14.27
CA GLU A 190 -5.22 22.38 15.34
C GLU A 190 -3.97 21.53 15.03
N VAL A 191 -4.15 20.34 14.45
CA VAL A 191 -3.03 19.49 14.01
C VAL A 191 -2.25 20.15 12.88
N GLU A 192 -2.92 20.67 11.85
CA GLU A 192 -2.25 21.36 10.74
C GLU A 192 -1.41 22.54 11.24
N THR A 193 -1.96 23.31 12.18
CA THR A 193 -1.29 24.46 12.78
C THR A 193 -0.07 24.01 13.59
N THR A 194 -0.23 22.96 14.42
CA THR A 194 0.85 22.41 15.25
C THR A 194 1.98 21.83 14.40
N VAL A 195 1.67 21.05 13.36
CA VAL A 195 2.68 20.44 12.48
C VAL A 195 3.39 21.51 11.65
N THR A 196 2.66 22.49 11.12
CA THR A 196 3.24 23.58 10.34
C THR A 196 4.17 24.44 11.19
N GLY A 197 3.70 24.89 12.36
CA GLY A 197 4.45 25.81 13.22
C GLY A 197 5.61 25.13 13.94
N GLU A 198 5.35 24.02 14.64
CA GLU A 198 6.31 23.44 15.57
C GLU A 198 7.20 22.38 14.93
N LEU A 199 6.71 21.62 13.94
CA LEU A 199 7.46 20.48 13.37
C LEU A 199 8.14 20.78 12.03
N GLU A 200 7.57 21.66 11.20
CA GLU A 200 8.13 22.02 9.88
C GLU A 200 8.61 23.47 9.80
N GLY A 201 8.73 24.17 10.94
CA GLY A 201 9.39 25.48 11.02
C GLY A 201 8.67 26.57 10.23
N GLY A 202 7.35 26.47 10.07
CA GLY A 202 6.51 27.41 9.33
C GLY A 202 6.24 27.04 7.87
N ASP A 203 6.87 25.99 7.32
CA ASP A 203 6.64 25.56 5.94
C ASP A 203 5.33 24.76 5.80
N ARG A 204 4.24 25.48 5.49
CA ARG A 204 2.92 24.88 5.26
C ARG A 204 2.91 23.90 4.08
N GLN A 205 3.70 24.14 3.03
CA GLN A 205 3.69 23.24 1.87
C GLN A 205 4.27 21.88 2.23
N LYS A 206 5.39 21.88 2.96
CA LYS A 206 6.04 20.67 3.45
C LYS A 206 5.20 19.93 4.48
N ALA A 207 4.58 20.66 5.42
CA ALA A 207 3.63 20.10 6.39
C ALA A 207 2.43 19.44 5.69
N MET A 208 1.77 20.16 4.77
CA MET A 208 0.63 19.62 4.04
C MET A 208 1.02 18.49 3.08
N LYS A 209 2.22 18.50 2.48
CA LYS A 209 2.69 17.37 1.66
C LYS A 209 2.77 16.09 2.51
N ARG A 210 3.24 16.20 3.76
CA ARG A 210 3.34 15.09 4.70
C ARG A 210 1.97 14.63 5.23
N LEU A 211 1.07 15.57 5.54
CA LEU A 211 -0.24 15.28 6.12
C LEU A 211 -1.29 14.81 5.10
N ARG A 212 -1.19 15.21 3.83
CA ARG A 212 -2.17 14.84 2.80
C ARG A 212 -2.05 13.35 2.44
N VAL A 213 -2.83 12.49 3.10
CA VAL A 213 -4.14 12.13 2.53
C VAL A 213 -4.18 11.72 1.05
N PRO A 214 -3.46 10.71 0.51
CA PRO A 214 -3.74 10.27 -0.86
C PRO A 214 -5.20 9.80 -0.94
N PRO A 215 -5.86 9.94 -2.10
CA PRO A 215 -7.24 9.50 -2.23
C PRO A 215 -7.36 8.03 -1.79
N LEU A 216 -8.30 7.74 -0.87
CA LEU A 216 -8.54 6.42 -0.25
C LEU A 216 -8.99 5.32 -1.23
N GLY A 217 -8.89 5.59 -2.53
CA GLY A 217 -8.99 4.62 -3.59
C GLY A 217 -8.06 5.08 -4.70
N GLU A 218 -6.83 4.57 -4.71
CA GLU A 218 -6.03 4.62 -5.92
C GLU A 218 -6.79 3.80 -6.98
N LYS A 219 -7.36 4.50 -7.97
CA LYS A 219 -8.06 3.84 -9.07
C LYS A 219 -7.03 3.02 -9.82
N GLN A 220 -7.01 1.71 -9.55
CA GLN A 220 -6.25 0.77 -10.35
C GLN A 220 -6.66 0.97 -11.81
N THR A 221 -5.71 1.34 -12.66
CA THR A 221 -6.03 1.55 -14.06
C THR A 221 -6.28 0.18 -14.69
N PRO A 222 -7.38 -0.03 -15.44
CA PRO A 222 -7.64 -1.31 -16.09
C PRO A 222 -6.46 -1.82 -16.93
N TRP A 223 -5.64 -0.89 -17.43
CA TRP A 223 -4.43 -1.17 -18.20
C TRP A 223 -3.34 -1.86 -17.37
N THR A 224 -3.13 -1.48 -16.11
CA THR A 224 -2.16 -2.14 -15.22
C THR A 224 -2.55 -3.60 -15.00
N THR A 225 -3.81 -3.87 -14.65
CA THR A 225 -4.33 -5.24 -14.48
C THR A 225 -4.15 -6.08 -15.75
N PHE A 226 -4.44 -5.49 -16.93
CA PHE A 226 -4.24 -6.18 -18.21
C PHE A 226 -2.78 -6.56 -18.43
N LYS A 227 -1.84 -5.63 -18.22
CA LYS A 227 -0.41 -5.92 -18.37
C LYS A 227 0.10 -6.98 -17.39
N VAL A 228 -0.31 -6.92 -16.12
CA VAL A 228 0.03 -7.94 -15.13
C VAL A 228 -0.43 -9.31 -15.63
N GLY A 229 -1.67 -9.41 -16.12
CA GLY A 229 -2.20 -10.64 -16.71
C GLY A 229 -1.42 -11.10 -17.94
N LEU A 230 -1.14 -10.18 -18.87
CA LEU A 230 -0.40 -10.45 -20.10
C LEU A 230 1.01 -10.99 -19.80
N PHE A 231 1.82 -10.25 -19.02
CA PHE A 231 3.18 -10.64 -18.73
C PHE A 231 3.26 -11.88 -17.82
N SER A 232 2.34 -12.05 -16.86
CA SER A 232 2.29 -13.28 -16.06
C SER A 232 1.93 -14.49 -16.91
N GLY A 233 0.97 -14.35 -17.84
CA GLY A 233 0.63 -15.40 -18.80
C GLY A 233 1.79 -15.73 -19.73
N SER A 234 2.46 -14.71 -20.29
CA SER A 234 3.66 -14.89 -21.10
C SER A 234 4.79 -15.57 -20.33
N PHE A 235 5.02 -15.18 -19.07
CA PHE A 235 6.00 -15.83 -18.20
C PHE A 235 5.70 -17.31 -18.01
N ILE A 236 4.45 -17.69 -17.71
CA ILE A 236 4.07 -19.10 -17.55
C ILE A 236 4.33 -19.89 -18.84
N VAL A 237 3.91 -19.37 -19.99
CA VAL A 237 4.12 -20.03 -21.29
C VAL A 237 5.60 -20.20 -21.61
N LEU A 238 6.40 -19.14 -21.44
CA LEU A 238 7.83 -19.17 -21.69
C LEU A 238 8.57 -20.04 -20.68
N PHE A 239 8.11 -20.11 -19.43
CA PHE A 239 8.66 -20.99 -18.41
C PHE A 239 8.42 -22.45 -18.77
N CYS A 240 7.22 -22.80 -19.24
CA CYS A 240 6.95 -24.14 -19.79
C CYS A 240 7.88 -24.45 -20.98
N ALA A 241 8.12 -23.48 -21.88
CA ALA A 241 9.06 -23.64 -22.99
C ALA A 241 10.50 -23.89 -22.48
N VAL A 242 10.94 -23.15 -21.45
CA VAL A 242 12.23 -23.37 -20.79
C VAL A 242 12.34 -24.79 -20.24
N LEU A 243 11.31 -25.30 -19.56
CA LEU A 243 11.31 -26.66 -19.02
C LEU A 243 11.42 -27.71 -20.13
N VAL A 244 10.69 -27.53 -21.23
CA VAL A 244 10.78 -28.40 -22.40
C VAL A 244 12.18 -28.33 -23.02
N SER A 245 12.69 -27.13 -23.31
CA SER A 245 14.03 -26.94 -23.87
C SER A 245 15.12 -27.52 -22.97
N ALA A 246 15.00 -27.37 -21.65
CA ALA A 246 15.94 -27.93 -20.68
C ALA A 246 15.97 -29.47 -20.68
N VAL A 247 14.86 -30.14 -21.01
CA VAL A 247 14.82 -31.60 -21.16
C VAL A 247 15.49 -32.04 -22.47
N TYR A 248 15.22 -31.32 -23.57
CA TYR A 248 15.69 -31.71 -24.91
C TYR A 248 17.15 -31.32 -25.20
N HIS A 249 17.69 -30.28 -24.56
CA HIS A 249 19.08 -29.82 -24.76
C HIS A 249 20.05 -30.36 -23.69
N ASN A 250 19.65 -31.40 -22.95
CA ASN A 250 20.43 -31.97 -21.85
C ASN A 250 21.41 -33.06 -22.35
N GLU A 251 22.35 -32.71 -23.23
CA GLU A 251 23.25 -33.71 -23.83
C GLU A 251 24.26 -34.28 -22.81
N ASP A 252 24.77 -33.48 -21.85
CA ASP A 252 25.82 -33.92 -20.91
C ASP A 252 25.55 -33.69 -19.40
N GLY A 253 24.41 -33.09 -19.00
CA GLY A 253 24.07 -32.83 -17.60
C GLY A 253 24.91 -31.74 -16.88
N GLU A 254 26.19 -31.57 -17.23
CA GLU A 254 27.08 -30.53 -16.70
C GLU A 254 26.65 -29.11 -17.11
N ASP A 255 26.12 -28.98 -18.32
CA ASP A 255 25.61 -27.70 -18.84
C ASP A 255 24.39 -27.21 -18.04
N LEU A 256 23.53 -28.12 -17.57
CA LEU A 256 22.35 -27.77 -16.78
C LEU A 256 22.70 -27.29 -15.36
N LYS A 257 23.71 -27.90 -14.73
CA LYS A 257 24.24 -27.45 -13.44
C LYS A 257 24.87 -26.06 -13.54
N THR A 258 25.60 -25.79 -14.62
CA THR A 258 26.20 -24.48 -14.89
C THR A 258 25.12 -23.44 -15.18
N THR A 259 24.13 -23.78 -16.00
CA THR A 259 22.97 -22.94 -16.31
C THR A 259 22.22 -22.54 -15.03
N PHE A 260 21.90 -23.51 -14.17
CA PHE A 260 21.21 -23.25 -12.91
C PHE A 260 21.98 -22.24 -12.04
N LYS A 261 23.30 -22.40 -11.88
CA LYS A 261 24.12 -21.46 -11.10
C LYS A 261 24.13 -20.04 -11.68
N LEU A 262 24.15 -19.89 -13.00
CA LEU A 262 24.20 -18.59 -13.67
C LEU A 262 22.86 -17.86 -13.67
N PHE A 263 21.74 -18.58 -13.69
CA PHE A 263 20.39 -17.99 -13.78
C PHE A 263 19.61 -17.97 -12.45
N ARG A 264 20.09 -18.66 -11.41
CA ARG A 264 19.41 -18.73 -10.10
C ARG A 264 19.30 -17.38 -9.39
N ALA A 265 20.37 -16.60 -9.29
CA ALA A 265 20.32 -15.28 -8.64
C ALA A 265 19.27 -14.35 -9.29
N PRO A 266 19.30 -14.15 -10.63
CA PRO A 266 18.26 -13.38 -11.31
C PRO A 266 16.84 -13.92 -11.07
N LEU A 267 16.64 -15.24 -11.06
CA LEU A 267 15.33 -15.84 -10.80
C LEU A 267 14.84 -15.55 -9.38
N LEU A 268 15.70 -15.73 -8.37
CA LEU A 268 15.37 -15.46 -6.97
C LEU A 268 15.02 -13.98 -6.73
N LEU A 269 15.64 -13.05 -7.46
CA LEU A 269 15.25 -11.64 -7.41
C LEU A 269 13.85 -11.40 -8.01
N VAL A 270 13.51 -12.08 -9.10
CA VAL A 270 12.15 -12.01 -9.69
C VAL A 270 11.11 -12.56 -8.71
N GLU A 271 11.39 -13.72 -8.11
CA GLU A 271 10.53 -14.34 -7.10
C GLU A 271 10.36 -13.44 -5.88
N PHE A 272 11.45 -12.85 -5.38
CA PHE A 272 11.42 -11.92 -4.26
C PHE A 272 10.54 -10.69 -4.55
N LEU A 273 10.64 -10.10 -5.74
CA LEU A 273 9.77 -8.98 -6.14
C LEU A 273 8.29 -9.40 -6.19
N PHE A 274 8.00 -10.60 -6.69
CA PHE A 274 6.65 -11.14 -6.70
C PHE A 274 6.10 -11.32 -5.28
N LEU A 275 6.89 -11.89 -4.36
CA LEU A 275 6.52 -12.07 -2.96
C LEU A 275 6.29 -10.74 -2.23
N ILE A 276 7.06 -9.68 -2.53
CA ILE A 276 6.77 -8.34 -2.02
C ILE A 276 5.40 -7.86 -2.51
N GLY A 277 5.07 -8.07 -3.79
CA GLY A 277 3.75 -7.74 -4.34
C GLY A 277 2.62 -8.46 -3.60
N VAL A 278 2.79 -9.76 -3.32
CA VAL A 278 1.84 -10.56 -2.53
C VAL A 278 1.71 -10.04 -1.09
N ASN A 279 2.83 -9.69 -0.44
CA ASN A 279 2.83 -9.14 0.91
C ASN A 279 2.06 -7.81 0.98
N ILE A 280 2.28 -6.90 0.04
CA ILE A 280 1.57 -5.62 -0.02
C ILE A 280 0.08 -5.83 -0.25
N TYR A 281 -0.31 -6.77 -1.12
CA TYR A 281 -1.70 -7.17 -1.28
C TYR A 281 -2.31 -7.70 0.04
N GLY A 282 -1.57 -8.55 0.76
CA GLY A 282 -1.97 -9.07 2.08
C GLY A 282 -2.14 -7.97 3.13
N TRP A 283 -1.20 -7.02 3.20
CA TRP A 283 -1.28 -5.87 4.10
C TRP A 283 -2.49 -4.98 3.78
N ARG A 284 -2.69 -4.66 2.50
CA ARG A 284 -3.81 -3.84 2.03
C ARG A 284 -5.16 -4.50 2.31
N SER A 285 -5.29 -5.80 2.05
CA SER A 285 -6.52 -6.55 2.32
C SER A 285 -6.82 -6.67 3.83
N SER A 286 -5.78 -6.67 4.66
CA SER A 286 -5.87 -6.69 6.12
C SER A 286 -6.01 -5.31 6.77
N GLY A 287 -6.00 -4.21 6.00
CA GLY A 287 -6.11 -2.85 6.55
C GLY A 287 -4.80 -2.27 7.14
N VAL A 288 -3.65 -2.85 6.80
CA VAL A 288 -2.36 -2.37 7.27
C VAL A 288 -1.86 -1.24 6.36
N ASN A 289 -1.66 -0.05 6.93
CA ASN A 289 -1.15 1.11 6.19
C ASN A 289 0.38 1.03 5.98
N HIS A 290 0.79 0.17 5.06
CA HIS A 290 2.19 -0.04 4.70
C HIS A 290 2.88 1.22 4.17
N VAL A 291 2.17 2.09 3.44
CA VAL A 291 2.72 3.37 2.93
C VAL A 291 3.27 4.23 4.07
N LEU A 292 2.54 4.26 5.18
CA LEU A 292 2.92 5.02 6.36
C LEU A 292 4.03 4.33 7.16
N ILE A 293 3.91 3.01 7.38
CA ILE A 293 4.90 2.20 8.11
C ILE A 293 6.29 2.29 7.46
N PHE A 294 6.34 2.24 6.12
CA PHE A 294 7.58 2.35 5.34
C PHE A 294 7.99 3.80 5.04
N GLU A 295 7.28 4.80 5.57
CA GLU A 295 7.50 6.23 5.32
C GLU A 295 7.55 6.58 3.81
N LEU A 296 6.76 5.90 2.99
CA LEU A 296 6.68 6.12 1.54
C LEU A 296 5.91 7.41 1.22
N ASP A 297 6.19 8.04 0.07
CA ASP A 297 5.41 9.19 -0.38
C ASP A 297 3.99 8.71 -0.72
N PRO A 298 2.95 9.20 -0.02
CA PRO A 298 1.59 8.71 -0.23
C PRO A 298 1.05 8.96 -1.63
N ARG A 299 1.63 9.92 -2.38
CA ARG A 299 1.21 10.25 -3.75
C ARG A 299 1.96 9.48 -4.82
N ASN A 300 3.05 8.83 -4.44
CA ASN A 300 3.99 8.23 -5.37
C ASN A 300 4.66 7.04 -4.70
N HIS A 301 3.86 6.02 -4.47
CA HIS A 301 4.31 4.69 -4.06
C HIS A 301 3.92 3.68 -5.14
N LEU A 302 4.59 2.53 -5.13
CA LEU A 302 4.19 1.43 -5.99
C LEU A 302 2.96 0.75 -5.40
N SER A 303 1.98 0.44 -6.25
CA SER A 303 0.89 -0.45 -5.88
C SER A 303 1.33 -1.92 -5.91
N GLU A 304 0.53 -2.80 -5.32
CA GLU A 304 0.73 -4.25 -5.41
C GLU A 304 0.81 -4.74 -6.87
N GLN A 305 -0.02 -4.16 -7.75
CA GLN A 305 -0.05 -4.52 -9.16
C GLN A 305 1.17 -4.02 -9.92
N ASP A 306 1.70 -2.83 -9.58
CA ASP A 306 2.91 -2.31 -10.22
C ASP A 306 4.14 -3.19 -9.92
N LEU A 307 4.21 -3.73 -8.71
CA LEU A 307 5.27 -4.66 -8.31
C LEU A 307 5.11 -6.03 -8.98
N MET A 308 3.87 -6.54 -9.08
CA MET A 308 3.58 -7.76 -9.83
C MET A 308 3.86 -7.58 -11.33
N GLU A 309 3.55 -6.42 -11.92
CA GLU A 309 3.89 -6.07 -13.32
C GLU A 309 5.39 -6.12 -13.52
N LEU A 310 6.15 -5.46 -12.63
CA LEU A 310 7.62 -5.43 -12.70
C LEU A 310 8.22 -6.83 -12.57
N ALA A 311 7.74 -7.63 -11.61
CA ALA A 311 8.18 -9.01 -11.42
C ALA A 311 7.88 -9.86 -12.66
N ALA A 312 6.67 -9.76 -13.23
CA ALA A 312 6.29 -10.50 -14.43
C ALA A 312 7.13 -10.10 -15.66
N ILE A 313 7.38 -8.80 -15.87
CA ILE A 313 8.25 -8.32 -16.96
C ILE A 313 9.68 -8.87 -16.79
N MET A 314 10.25 -8.78 -15.59
CA MET A 314 11.58 -9.32 -15.31
C MET A 314 11.63 -10.84 -15.47
N GLY A 315 10.56 -11.55 -15.10
CA GLY A 315 10.40 -12.98 -15.33
C GLY A 315 10.39 -13.32 -16.82
N VAL A 316 9.67 -12.56 -17.64
CA VAL A 316 9.69 -12.74 -19.11
C VAL A 316 11.10 -12.52 -19.66
N VAL A 317 11.78 -11.44 -19.28
CA VAL A 317 13.16 -11.17 -19.70
C VAL A 317 14.11 -12.29 -19.27
N TRP A 318 13.93 -12.83 -18.04
CA TRP A 318 14.67 -13.98 -17.54
C TRP A 318 14.44 -15.23 -18.41
N THR A 319 13.17 -15.58 -18.70
CA THR A 319 12.86 -16.75 -19.53
C THR A 319 13.38 -16.62 -20.95
N LEU A 320 13.27 -15.43 -21.56
CA LEU A 320 13.81 -15.18 -22.89
C LEU A 320 15.33 -15.30 -22.91
N SER A 321 16.01 -14.73 -21.91
CA SER A 321 17.47 -14.84 -21.80
C SER A 321 17.93 -16.29 -21.62
N LEU A 322 17.17 -17.10 -20.89
CA LEU A 322 17.46 -18.52 -20.68
C LEU A 322 17.17 -19.36 -21.94
N LEU A 323 16.10 -19.06 -22.68
CA LEU A 323 15.86 -19.68 -23.98
C LEU A 323 16.95 -19.30 -24.99
N CYS A 324 17.37 -18.03 -25.06
CA CYS A 324 18.49 -17.60 -25.89
C CYS A 324 19.81 -18.28 -25.50
N PHE A 325 19.96 -18.69 -24.23
CA PHE A 325 21.10 -19.50 -23.80
C PHE A 325 21.03 -20.92 -24.37
N PHE A 326 19.87 -21.59 -24.31
CA PHE A 326 19.71 -22.94 -24.88
C PHE A 326 19.84 -22.97 -26.41
N TYR A 327 19.25 -22.01 -27.10
CA TYR A 327 19.29 -21.90 -28.56
C TYR A 327 20.50 -21.08 -29.08
N SER A 328 21.50 -20.85 -28.22
CA SER A 328 22.72 -20.11 -28.59
C SER A 328 23.43 -20.67 -29.84
N PRO A 329 23.57 -22.00 -30.01
CA PRO A 329 24.18 -22.57 -31.22
C PRO A 329 23.41 -22.21 -32.49
N ASP A 330 22.08 -22.27 -32.46
CA ASP A 330 21.22 -21.95 -33.61
C ASP A 330 21.19 -20.45 -33.91
N LEU A 331 21.31 -19.62 -32.88
CA LEU A 331 21.27 -18.15 -32.99
C LEU A 331 22.63 -17.53 -33.34
N SER A 332 23.72 -18.32 -33.33
CA SER A 332 25.09 -17.83 -33.51
C SER A 332 25.49 -16.74 -32.50
N ILE A 333 24.88 -16.74 -31.32
CA ILE A 333 25.19 -15.81 -30.22
C ILE A 333 26.02 -16.58 -29.19
N PRO A 334 27.12 -16.03 -28.63
CA PRO A 334 27.90 -16.71 -27.59
C PRO A 334 27.04 -17.04 -26.36
N ARG A 335 26.99 -18.32 -25.96
CA ARG A 335 26.11 -18.83 -24.89
C ARG A 335 26.21 -18.01 -23.60
N TYR A 336 27.43 -17.75 -23.14
CA TYR A 336 27.70 -17.03 -21.90
C TYR A 336 27.50 -15.52 -21.97
N PHE A 337 27.14 -14.95 -23.12
CA PHE A 337 26.72 -13.55 -23.18
C PHE A 337 25.34 -13.33 -22.55
N ASN A 338 24.44 -14.30 -22.65
CA ASN A 338 23.07 -14.16 -22.15
C ASN A 338 22.98 -13.95 -20.62
N PRO A 339 23.62 -14.77 -19.75
CA PRO A 339 23.50 -14.58 -18.30
C PRO A 339 24.08 -13.25 -17.82
N ILE A 340 25.25 -12.84 -18.32
CA ILE A 340 25.85 -11.54 -17.98
C ILE A 340 25.03 -10.38 -18.55
N GLY A 341 24.47 -10.53 -19.75
CA GLY A 341 23.56 -9.56 -20.36
C GLY A 341 22.30 -9.36 -19.53
N LEU A 342 21.68 -10.44 -19.05
CA LEU A 342 20.52 -10.39 -18.15
C LEU A 342 20.83 -9.62 -16.85
N VAL A 343 21.94 -9.98 -16.19
CA VAL A 343 22.39 -9.28 -14.97
C VAL A 343 22.65 -7.80 -15.28
N GLY A 344 23.32 -7.51 -16.38
CA GLY A 344 23.56 -6.15 -16.86
C GLY A 344 22.27 -5.35 -17.08
N VAL A 345 21.26 -5.93 -17.73
CA VAL A 345 19.94 -5.31 -17.92
C VAL A 345 19.26 -5.02 -16.57
N MET A 346 19.31 -5.96 -15.62
CA MET A 346 18.73 -5.76 -14.28
C MET A 346 19.45 -4.64 -13.50
N PHE A 347 20.78 -4.59 -13.55
CA PHE A 347 21.58 -3.53 -12.93
C PHE A 347 21.35 -2.16 -13.58
N ILE A 348 21.35 -2.11 -14.92
CA ILE A 348 21.06 -0.88 -15.67
C ILE A 348 19.65 -0.40 -15.32
N PHE A 349 18.65 -1.29 -15.30
CA PHE A 349 17.30 -0.94 -14.87
C PHE A 349 17.30 -0.37 -13.45
N PHE A 350 17.97 -1.02 -12.50
CA PHE A 350 17.93 -0.66 -11.09
C PHE A 350 18.63 0.67 -10.79
N LEU A 351 19.80 0.89 -11.40
CA LEU A 351 20.65 2.07 -11.17
C LEU A 351 20.40 3.22 -12.17
N ASN A 352 19.42 3.08 -13.07
CA ASN A 352 19.15 4.09 -14.09
C ASN A 352 18.82 5.47 -13.49
N PRO A 353 19.65 6.50 -13.76
CA PRO A 353 19.46 7.85 -13.21
C PRO A 353 18.37 8.66 -13.91
N PHE A 354 17.89 8.23 -15.08
CA PHE A 354 16.84 8.94 -15.81
C PHE A 354 15.48 8.78 -15.11
N LYS A 355 14.64 9.83 -15.18
CA LYS A 355 13.27 9.88 -14.61
C LYS A 355 12.26 9.05 -15.41
N VAL A 356 12.65 7.83 -15.78
CA VAL A 356 11.86 6.86 -16.55
C VAL A 356 11.85 5.55 -15.78
N LEU A 357 10.83 4.71 -15.96
CA LEU A 357 10.73 3.39 -15.32
C LEU A 357 10.74 3.43 -13.78
N ARG A 358 9.75 4.13 -13.18
CA ARG A 358 9.54 4.17 -11.71
C ARG A 358 10.78 4.64 -10.93
N HIS A 359 11.40 5.72 -11.43
CA HIS A 359 12.60 6.34 -10.85
C HIS A 359 12.57 6.49 -9.33
N ASP A 360 11.48 7.04 -8.78
CA ASP A 360 11.42 7.38 -7.36
C ASP A 360 11.45 6.16 -6.45
N ALA A 361 10.81 5.06 -6.88
CA ALA A 361 10.87 3.79 -6.15
C ALA A 361 12.26 3.17 -6.20
N ARG A 362 12.93 3.18 -7.36
CA ARG A 362 14.30 2.63 -7.49
C ARG A 362 15.29 3.39 -6.62
N TRP A 363 15.28 4.72 -6.68
CA TRP A 363 16.19 5.54 -5.88
C TRP A 363 15.87 5.50 -4.40
N TRP A 364 14.59 5.33 -4.04
CA TRP A 364 14.22 5.00 -2.67
C TRP A 364 14.87 3.69 -2.23
N THR A 365 14.76 2.61 -3.01
CA THR A 365 15.39 1.32 -2.68
C THR A 365 16.91 1.46 -2.58
N VAL A 366 17.58 2.07 -3.56
CA VAL A 366 19.04 2.33 -3.53
C VAL A 366 19.45 3.09 -2.26
N LYS A 367 18.67 4.11 -1.87
CA LYS A 367 18.94 4.89 -0.67
C LYS A 367 18.80 4.06 0.60
N VAL A 368 17.77 3.22 0.71
CA VAL A 368 17.59 2.31 1.86
C VAL A 368 18.70 1.26 1.90
N MET A 369 19.06 0.65 0.75
CA MET A 369 20.20 -0.28 0.66
C MET A 369 21.50 0.36 1.12
N TRP A 370 21.78 1.59 0.68
CA TRP A 370 22.97 2.35 1.10
C TRP A 370 22.97 2.60 2.62
N LYS A 371 21.82 2.96 3.19
CA LYS A 371 21.70 3.14 4.64
C LYS A 371 21.92 1.86 5.43
N CYS A 372 21.48 0.70 4.91
CA CYS A 372 21.76 -0.59 5.54
C CYS A 372 23.26 -0.86 5.62
N ILE A 373 24.01 -0.56 4.55
CA ILE A 373 25.47 -0.71 4.50
C ILE A 373 26.15 0.29 5.44
N ALA A 374 25.67 1.54 5.46
CA ALA A 374 26.22 2.61 6.27
C ALA A 374 25.52 2.77 7.63
N ALA A 375 24.90 1.70 8.15
CA ALA A 375 24.10 1.72 9.37
C ALA A 375 24.78 2.37 10.59
N PRO A 376 26.11 2.24 10.81
CA PRO A 376 26.78 2.93 11.92
C PRO A 376 26.74 4.46 11.85
N PHE A 377 26.53 5.04 10.66
CA PHE A 377 26.64 6.48 10.40
C PHE A 377 25.30 7.20 10.27
N TYR A 378 24.20 6.47 10.21
CA TYR A 378 22.87 7.03 9.97
C TYR A 378 21.86 6.56 11.00
N TYR A 379 20.78 7.33 11.13
CA TYR A 379 19.63 6.92 11.91
C TYR A 379 18.85 5.83 11.16
N VAL A 380 18.63 4.70 11.83
CA VAL A 380 17.95 3.51 11.27
C VAL A 380 16.44 3.66 11.44
N ASN A 381 15.74 3.76 10.31
CA ASN A 381 14.28 3.73 10.23
C ASN A 381 13.77 2.29 10.11
N PHE A 382 12.45 2.10 10.25
CA PHE A 382 11.81 0.78 10.10
C PHE A 382 12.10 0.15 8.72
N ALA A 383 12.04 0.93 7.63
CA ALA A 383 12.33 0.44 6.29
C ALA A 383 13.77 -0.11 6.15
N ASP A 384 14.74 0.52 6.80
CA ASP A 384 16.15 0.10 6.80
C ASP A 384 16.29 -1.25 7.52
N PHE A 385 15.65 -1.40 8.69
CA PHE A 385 15.63 -2.66 9.45
C PHE A 385 14.93 -3.79 8.68
N TRP A 386 13.77 -3.52 8.10
CA TRP A 386 13.02 -4.50 7.31
C TRP A 386 13.85 -4.98 6.12
N LEU A 387 14.48 -4.07 5.36
CA LEU A 387 15.28 -4.45 4.20
C LEU A 387 16.53 -5.25 4.60
N ALA A 388 17.18 -4.88 5.71
CA ALA A 388 18.30 -5.65 6.25
C ALA A 388 17.89 -7.08 6.61
N ASP A 389 16.69 -7.27 7.16
CA ASP A 389 16.15 -8.61 7.41
C ASP A 389 15.92 -9.39 6.10
N GLN A 390 15.39 -8.72 5.06
CA GLN A 390 15.24 -9.35 3.74
C GLN A 390 16.58 -9.77 3.13
N PHE A 391 17.67 -9.05 3.39
CA PHE A 391 19.00 -9.44 2.92
C PHE A 391 19.49 -10.77 3.51
N ASN A 392 19.04 -11.16 4.71
CA ASN A 392 19.37 -12.48 5.26
C ASN A 392 18.78 -13.60 4.42
N SER A 393 17.56 -13.42 3.90
CA SER A 393 16.92 -14.36 2.98
C SER A 393 17.56 -14.35 1.58
N LEU A 394 18.20 -13.23 1.19
CA LEU A 394 18.88 -13.08 -0.10
C LEU A 394 20.37 -13.46 -0.07
N VAL A 395 20.87 -14.09 0.99
CA VAL A 395 22.28 -14.53 1.08
C VAL A 395 22.71 -15.36 -0.12
N THR A 396 21.85 -16.25 -0.61
CA THR A 396 22.10 -17.09 -1.80
C THR A 396 22.30 -16.25 -3.05
N VAL A 397 21.54 -15.16 -3.20
CA VAL A 397 21.66 -14.25 -4.34
C VAL A 397 23.01 -13.54 -4.33
N PHE A 398 23.48 -13.09 -3.17
CA PHE A 398 24.79 -12.45 -3.04
C PHE A 398 25.94 -13.42 -3.37
N VAL A 399 25.85 -14.66 -2.90
CA VAL A 399 26.84 -15.71 -3.22
C VAL A 399 26.86 -16.02 -4.71
N ASP A 400 25.69 -16.09 -5.35
CA ASP A 400 25.60 -16.34 -6.80
C ASP A 400 26.13 -15.17 -7.64
N PHE A 401 25.88 -13.92 -7.23
CA PHE A 401 26.49 -12.78 -7.90
C PHE A 401 28.02 -12.77 -7.77
N HIS A 402 28.54 -13.17 -6.61
CA HIS A 402 29.98 -13.36 -6.43
C HIS A 402 30.52 -14.45 -7.36
N TYR A 403 29.81 -15.58 -7.49
CA TYR A 403 30.18 -16.65 -8.42
C TYR A 403 30.15 -16.19 -9.88
N ILE A 404 29.11 -15.48 -10.31
CA ILE A 404 29.01 -14.91 -11.66
C ILE A 404 30.20 -13.98 -11.91
N PHE A 405 30.50 -13.09 -10.96
CA PHE A 405 31.66 -12.20 -11.07
C PHE A 405 32.97 -12.98 -11.24
N TYR A 406 33.21 -14.00 -10.41
CA TYR A 406 34.40 -14.84 -10.53
C TYR A 406 34.47 -15.57 -11.87
N PHE A 407 33.36 -16.16 -12.32
CA PHE A 407 33.28 -16.91 -13.57
C PHE A 407 33.66 -16.07 -14.79
N TYR A 408 33.20 -14.82 -14.87
CA TYR A 408 33.45 -13.95 -16.02
C TYR A 408 34.75 -13.16 -15.94
N PHE A 409 35.17 -12.72 -14.75
CA PHE A 409 36.32 -11.81 -14.61
C PHE A 409 37.62 -12.52 -14.21
N VAL A 410 37.55 -13.59 -13.41
CA VAL A 410 38.76 -14.31 -12.95
C VAL A 410 38.98 -15.59 -13.76
N GLY A 411 37.91 -16.31 -14.07
CA GLY A 411 37.98 -17.51 -14.93
C GLY A 411 38.46 -17.20 -16.36
N ALA A 412 38.22 -15.99 -16.85
CA ALA A 412 38.73 -15.52 -18.14
C ALA A 412 40.26 -15.27 -18.11
N ASP A 413 40.78 -14.75 -17.00
CA ASP A 413 42.21 -14.48 -16.82
C ASP A 413 43.02 -15.78 -16.68
N GLU A 414 42.53 -16.77 -15.93
CA GLU A 414 43.18 -18.09 -15.83
C GLU A 414 43.22 -18.83 -17.18
N GLN A 415 42.19 -18.66 -18.03
CA GLN A 415 42.18 -19.23 -19.38
C GLN A 415 43.14 -18.48 -20.32
N ALA A 416 43.23 -17.15 -20.21
CA ALA A 416 44.18 -16.34 -20.98
C ALA A 416 45.65 -16.62 -20.59
N GLU A 417 45.94 -16.84 -19.31
CA GLU A 417 47.25 -17.26 -18.82
C GLU A 417 47.65 -18.65 -19.31
N ARG A 418 46.72 -19.62 -19.32
CA ARG A 418 47.01 -20.97 -19.86
C ARG A 418 47.28 -20.97 -21.37
N LEU A 419 46.58 -20.13 -22.13
CA LEU A 419 46.80 -19.98 -23.57
C LEU A 419 48.15 -19.29 -23.85
N THR A 420 48.55 -18.30 -23.05
CA THR A 420 49.84 -17.63 -23.20
C THR A 420 51.03 -18.45 -22.70
N SER A 421 50.84 -19.36 -21.73
CA SER A 421 51.86 -20.33 -21.32
C SER A 421 52.04 -21.46 -22.34
N SER A 422 50.97 -21.88 -23.03
CA SER A 422 51.00 -22.92 -24.07
C SER A 422 51.70 -22.46 -25.36
N VAL A 423 51.66 -21.15 -25.67
CA VAL A 423 52.33 -20.56 -26.85
C VAL A 423 53.82 -20.26 -26.60
N LYS A 424 54.28 -20.32 -25.34
CA LYS A 424 55.68 -20.12 -24.95
C LYS A 424 56.44 -21.44 -24.69
N ALA A 425 55.78 -22.58 -24.76
CA ALA A 425 56.38 -23.92 -24.78
C ALA A 425 56.38 -24.45 -26.21
#